data_AF-A0ABD1PTQ9-F1
#
_entry.id   AF-A0ABD1PTQ9-F1
#
_cell.length_a   1.000
_cell.length_b   1.000
_cell.length_c   1.000
_cell.angle_alpha   90.00
_cell.angle_beta   90.00
_cell.angle_gamma   90.00
#
_symmetry.space_group_name_H-M   'P 1'
#
loop_
_entity.id
_entity.type
_entity.pdbx_description
1 polymer ?
#
loop_
_entity_poly.entity_id
_entity_poly.type
_entity_poly.pdbx_seq_one_letter_code
_entity_poly.pdbx_strand_id
1 'polypeptide(L)'
;MMNDARNQAKCKSQSDNPVDWRGHGPPWIRAEHWDSLVNYWNTDKWKNNAKIAKENRITQGQDGEMKKHTAGSVSFVTTKKRLEKDMDRPMSQLELFSHVHKTNHGLGDFIDKKSKRVYDKYKSSIEFKYGTDRDNQPEFDPDSWINAINGPSKGRIYGFGPRQPVSHVLGTPASPRRSILAHDIMSNEDVNKLKSELASARNTIEENNERIANLTVRLERVEKKSQRRVTRHSAKYA
;
A
#
# COMPACT_ATOMS: atom_id res chain seq x y z
N MET A 1 25.16 -13.87 -18.98
CA MET A 1 26.48 -14.54 -18.88
C MET A 1 26.38 -15.96 -18.32
N MET A 2 26.09 -16.18 -17.03
CA MET A 2 26.03 -17.56 -16.49
C MET A 2 24.78 -18.37 -16.88
N ASN A 3 23.61 -17.72 -16.97
CA ASN A 3 22.41 -18.40 -17.49
C ASN A 3 22.60 -18.85 -18.94
N ASP A 4 23.28 -18.03 -19.74
CA ASP A 4 23.56 -18.33 -21.15
C ASP A 4 24.54 -19.49 -21.26
N ALA A 5 25.61 -19.51 -20.45
CA ALA A 5 26.53 -20.64 -20.36
C ALA A 5 25.80 -21.94 -19.97
N ARG A 6 24.88 -21.87 -19.00
CA ARG A 6 24.06 -23.02 -18.60
C ARG A 6 23.12 -23.49 -19.71
N ASN A 7 22.50 -22.57 -20.43
CA ASN A 7 21.63 -22.89 -21.56
C ASN A 7 22.42 -23.52 -22.72
N GLN A 8 23.61 -23.01 -23.02
CA GLN A 8 24.51 -23.60 -24.02
C GLN A 8 24.92 -25.02 -23.62
N ALA A 9 25.24 -25.26 -22.36
CA ALA A 9 25.58 -26.59 -21.88
C ALA A 9 24.40 -27.57 -22.04
N LYS A 10 23.17 -27.17 -21.68
CA LYS A 10 21.96 -27.96 -21.93
C LYS A 10 21.78 -28.32 -23.40
N CYS A 11 21.96 -27.35 -24.29
CA CYS A 11 21.84 -27.59 -25.74
C CYS A 11 22.93 -28.56 -26.24
N LYS A 12 24.16 -28.43 -25.75
CA LYS A 12 25.29 -29.30 -26.15
C LYS A 12 25.18 -30.72 -25.60
N SER A 13 24.72 -30.87 -24.36
CA SER A 13 24.54 -32.18 -23.71
C SER A 13 23.20 -32.84 -24.06
N GLN A 14 22.28 -32.09 -24.68
CA GLN A 14 20.91 -32.51 -25.00
C GLN A 14 20.13 -33.04 -23.78
N SER A 15 20.43 -32.52 -22.58
CA SER A 15 19.84 -32.99 -21.32
C SER A 15 19.55 -31.82 -20.38
N ASP A 16 18.46 -31.94 -19.64
CA ASP A 16 18.09 -31.01 -18.56
C ASP A 16 18.69 -31.39 -17.20
N ASN A 17 19.33 -32.54 -17.09
CA ASN A 17 19.99 -32.99 -15.87
C ASN A 17 21.37 -32.32 -15.73
N PRO A 18 21.65 -31.58 -14.63
CA PRO A 18 22.93 -30.91 -14.44
C PRO A 18 24.14 -31.82 -14.59
N VAL A 19 24.06 -33.09 -14.18
CA VAL A 19 25.17 -34.05 -14.24
C VAL A 19 25.71 -34.19 -15.66
N ASP A 20 24.84 -34.14 -16.66
CA ASP A 20 25.18 -34.32 -18.07
C ASP A 20 25.84 -33.07 -18.67
N TRP A 21 25.89 -31.95 -17.94
CA TRP A 21 26.49 -30.71 -18.42
C TRP A 21 28.01 -30.67 -18.22
N ARG A 22 28.58 -31.65 -17.50
CA ARG A 22 30.04 -31.74 -17.30
C ARG A 22 30.77 -31.83 -18.64
N GLY A 23 31.92 -31.17 -18.74
CA GLY A 23 32.66 -31.09 -20.01
C GLY A 23 32.01 -30.24 -21.12
N HIS A 24 30.76 -29.80 -20.98
CA HIS A 24 30.07 -28.90 -21.92
C HIS A 24 30.14 -27.41 -21.51
N GLY A 25 31.07 -27.07 -20.63
CA GLY A 25 31.28 -25.71 -20.17
C GLY A 25 31.68 -24.73 -21.28
N PRO A 26 31.49 -23.42 -21.05
CA PRO A 26 31.92 -22.40 -22.00
C PRO A 26 33.45 -22.27 -22.02
N PRO A 27 34.05 -21.83 -23.14
CA PRO A 27 35.51 -21.78 -23.32
C PRO A 27 36.25 -20.86 -22.35
N TRP A 28 35.55 -19.90 -21.74
CA TRP A 28 36.12 -18.94 -20.78
C TRP A 28 36.08 -19.46 -19.32
N ILE A 29 35.55 -20.65 -19.05
CA ILE A 29 35.61 -21.31 -17.74
C ILE A 29 36.44 -22.58 -17.88
N ARG A 30 37.45 -22.75 -17.01
CA ARG A 30 38.21 -24.01 -16.93
C ARG A 30 37.29 -25.17 -16.53
N ALA A 31 37.47 -26.34 -17.15
CA ALA A 31 36.61 -27.51 -16.93
C ALA A 31 36.41 -27.85 -15.44
N GLU A 32 37.47 -27.80 -14.64
CA GLU A 32 37.42 -28.04 -13.19
C GLU A 32 36.41 -27.13 -12.45
N HIS A 33 36.40 -25.83 -12.78
CA HIS A 33 35.47 -24.87 -12.17
C HIS A 33 34.04 -25.05 -12.69
N TRP A 34 33.90 -25.41 -13.97
CA TRP A 34 32.59 -25.72 -14.54
C TRP A 34 31.96 -26.95 -13.88
N ASP A 35 32.72 -28.03 -13.73
CA ASP A 35 32.25 -29.27 -13.11
C ASP A 35 31.90 -29.06 -11.63
N SER A 36 32.64 -28.19 -10.93
CA SER A 36 32.29 -27.75 -9.57
C SER A 36 30.94 -27.02 -9.51
N LEU A 37 30.67 -26.11 -10.46
CA LEU A 37 29.37 -25.42 -10.56
C LEU A 37 28.24 -26.40 -10.89
N VAL A 38 28.48 -27.35 -11.78
CA VAL A 38 27.53 -28.42 -12.12
C VAL A 38 27.17 -29.23 -10.87
N ASN A 39 28.16 -29.62 -10.07
CA ASN A 39 27.94 -30.34 -8.81
C ASN A 39 27.10 -29.50 -7.84
N TYR A 40 27.40 -28.21 -7.71
CA TYR A 40 26.63 -27.29 -6.89
C TYR A 40 25.16 -27.17 -7.35
N TRP A 41 24.91 -27.02 -8.65
CA TRP A 41 23.56 -26.97 -9.21
C TRP A 41 22.81 -28.31 -9.09
N ASN A 42 23.52 -29.43 -8.99
CA ASN A 42 22.91 -30.74 -8.78
C ASN A 42 22.44 -30.97 -7.33
N THR A 43 22.90 -30.15 -6.36
CA THR A 43 22.48 -30.28 -4.95
C THR A 43 20.98 -30.04 -4.77
N ASP A 44 20.36 -30.79 -3.84
CA ASP A 44 18.93 -30.64 -3.53
C ASP A 44 18.60 -29.24 -3.01
N LYS A 45 19.49 -28.65 -2.21
CA LYS A 45 19.37 -27.28 -1.73
C LYS A 45 19.24 -26.29 -2.88
N TRP A 46 20.08 -26.41 -3.91
CA TRP A 46 20.03 -25.51 -5.06
C TRP A 46 18.77 -25.75 -5.89
N LYS A 47 18.41 -27.01 -6.17
CA LYS A 47 17.20 -27.37 -6.92
C LYS A 47 15.93 -26.84 -6.24
N ASN A 48 15.84 -26.99 -4.91
CA ASN A 48 14.71 -26.49 -4.13
C ASN A 48 14.64 -24.94 -4.19
N ASN A 49 15.76 -24.26 -3.98
CA ASN A 49 15.83 -22.81 -4.12
C ASN A 49 15.45 -22.33 -5.52
N ALA A 50 15.89 -23.05 -6.57
CA ALA A 50 15.56 -22.74 -7.96
C ALA A 50 14.06 -22.93 -8.25
N LYS A 51 13.45 -23.99 -7.70
CA LYS A 51 12.00 -24.24 -7.76
C LYS A 51 11.23 -23.11 -7.07
N ILE A 52 11.54 -22.82 -5.81
CA ILE A 52 10.92 -21.72 -5.04
C ILE A 52 11.08 -20.39 -5.77
N ALA A 53 12.28 -20.09 -6.30
CA ALA A 53 12.51 -18.86 -7.06
C ALA A 53 11.71 -18.81 -8.37
N LYS A 54 11.52 -19.94 -9.06
CA LYS A 54 10.64 -20.03 -10.25
C LYS A 54 9.19 -19.78 -9.86
N GLU A 55 8.70 -20.47 -8.84
CA GLU A 55 7.34 -20.30 -8.30
C GLU A 55 7.09 -18.85 -7.90
N ASN A 56 7.98 -18.22 -7.15
CA ASN A 56 7.88 -16.80 -6.77
C ASN A 56 7.83 -15.84 -7.98
N ARG A 57 8.51 -16.17 -9.09
CA ARG A 57 8.50 -15.36 -10.32
C ARG A 57 7.20 -15.49 -11.12
N ILE A 58 6.61 -16.70 -11.15
CA ILE A 58 5.37 -16.97 -11.89
C ILE A 58 4.12 -16.76 -11.04
N THR A 59 4.28 -16.63 -9.72
CA THR A 59 3.17 -16.40 -8.79
C THR A 59 2.38 -15.19 -9.25
N GLN A 60 1.10 -15.43 -9.55
CA GLN A 60 0.17 -14.38 -9.90
C GLN A 60 -0.12 -13.53 -8.66
N GLY A 61 -0.28 -12.21 -8.86
CA GLY A 61 -0.84 -11.36 -7.82
C GLY A 61 -2.31 -11.70 -7.52
N GLN A 62 -2.93 -10.93 -6.63
CA GLN A 62 -4.39 -10.98 -6.39
C GLN A 62 -5.22 -10.86 -7.68
N ASP A 63 -4.62 -10.32 -8.74
CA ASP A 63 -5.24 -10.01 -10.02
C ASP A 63 -5.10 -11.12 -11.08
N GLY A 64 -4.56 -12.28 -10.68
CA GLY A 64 -4.36 -13.41 -11.60
C GLY A 64 -3.27 -13.17 -12.66
N GLU A 65 -2.47 -12.11 -12.53
CA GLU A 65 -1.40 -11.78 -13.47
C GLU A 65 -0.03 -11.75 -12.79
N MET A 66 0.99 -12.16 -13.56
CA MET A 66 2.39 -11.97 -13.18
C MET A 66 2.72 -10.49 -13.14
N LYS A 67 3.42 -10.05 -12.10
CA LYS A 67 3.88 -8.67 -11.99
C LYS A 67 4.94 -8.42 -13.06
N LYS A 68 4.72 -7.43 -13.92
CA LYS A 68 5.63 -7.05 -14.99
C LYS A 68 5.97 -5.58 -14.86
N HIS A 69 7.22 -5.24 -15.16
CA HIS A 69 7.70 -3.87 -15.31
C HIS A 69 8.78 -3.84 -16.40
N THR A 70 8.96 -2.71 -17.08
CA THR A 70 9.88 -2.54 -18.23
C THR A 70 11.29 -2.10 -17.84
N ALA A 71 11.51 -1.68 -16.59
CA ALA A 71 12.85 -1.28 -16.11
C ALA A 71 13.90 -2.41 -16.11
N GLY A 72 13.50 -3.66 -16.36
CA GLY A 72 14.40 -4.81 -16.37
C GLY A 72 15.03 -5.07 -15.01
N SER A 73 16.33 -5.36 -15.01
CA SER A 73 17.15 -5.60 -13.80
C SER A 73 17.64 -4.32 -13.12
N VAL A 74 17.31 -3.15 -13.67
CA VAL A 74 17.75 -1.85 -13.15
C VAL A 74 16.77 -1.38 -12.06
N SER A 75 17.30 -0.81 -10.97
CA SER A 75 16.46 -0.28 -9.90
C SER A 75 15.69 0.97 -10.35
N PHE A 76 14.47 1.18 -9.85
CA PHE A 76 13.68 2.37 -10.17
C PHE A 76 14.39 3.69 -9.85
N VAL A 77 15.21 3.72 -8.78
CA VAL A 77 16.02 4.91 -8.44
C VAL A 77 17.07 5.18 -9.51
N THR A 78 17.73 4.13 -10.01
CA THR A 78 18.70 4.26 -11.10
C THR A 78 18.02 4.67 -12.40
N THR A 79 16.87 4.07 -12.72
CA THR A 79 16.07 4.44 -13.89
C THR A 79 15.65 5.90 -13.82
N LYS A 80 15.14 6.36 -12.67
CA LYS A 80 14.80 7.76 -12.42
C LYS A 80 15.99 8.70 -12.70
N LYS A 81 17.14 8.44 -12.08
CA LYS A 81 18.35 9.26 -12.27
C LYS A 81 18.82 9.35 -13.73
N ARG A 82 18.68 8.26 -14.48
CA ARG A 82 19.02 8.25 -15.92
C ARG A 82 18.07 9.15 -16.70
N LEU A 83 16.77 8.96 -16.48
CA LEU A 83 15.74 9.75 -17.16
C LEU A 83 15.80 11.24 -16.81
N GLU A 84 16.10 11.59 -15.55
CA GLU A 84 16.30 12.98 -15.13
C GLU A 84 17.48 13.64 -15.85
N LYS A 85 18.58 12.88 -16.04
CA LYS A 85 19.74 13.34 -16.79
C LYS A 85 19.42 13.48 -18.28
N ASP A 86 18.71 12.52 -18.86
CA ASP A 86 18.41 12.51 -20.29
C ASP A 86 17.42 13.62 -20.67
N MET A 87 16.50 13.97 -19.76
CA MET A 87 15.48 15.01 -19.96
C MET A 87 15.89 16.39 -19.41
N ASP A 88 17.05 16.48 -18.76
CA ASP A 88 17.56 17.66 -18.04
C ASP A 88 16.52 18.33 -17.11
N ARG A 89 15.69 17.51 -16.47
CA ARG A 89 14.63 17.97 -15.55
C ARG A 89 14.34 16.93 -14.47
N PRO A 90 13.83 17.35 -13.30
CA PRO A 90 13.32 16.41 -12.31
C PRO A 90 12.15 15.58 -12.89
N MET A 91 12.13 14.30 -12.53
CA MET A 91 11.08 13.36 -12.95
C MET A 91 10.14 13.09 -11.80
N SER A 92 8.83 13.22 -12.06
CA SER A 92 7.81 12.96 -11.06
C SER A 92 7.70 11.46 -10.75
N GLN A 93 7.15 11.14 -9.58
CA GLN A 93 6.91 9.74 -9.22
C GLN A 93 5.88 9.07 -10.16
N LEU A 94 4.87 9.81 -10.63
CA LEU A 94 3.85 9.30 -11.57
C LEU A 94 4.41 9.08 -12.97
N GLU A 95 5.32 9.96 -13.42
CA GLU A 95 6.04 9.82 -14.68
C GLU A 95 6.91 8.57 -14.65
N LEU A 96 7.71 8.39 -13.59
CA LEU A 96 8.52 7.19 -13.39
C LEU A 96 7.65 5.93 -13.37
N PHE A 97 6.54 5.97 -12.62
CA PHE A 97 5.62 4.84 -12.53
C PHE A 97 5.04 4.47 -13.89
N SER A 98 4.59 5.46 -14.66
CA SER A 98 4.08 5.27 -16.02
C SER A 98 5.15 4.71 -16.94
N HIS A 99 6.38 5.25 -16.89
CA HIS A 99 7.50 4.80 -17.71
C HIS A 99 7.82 3.32 -17.51
N VAL A 100 7.76 2.83 -16.26
CA VAL A 100 8.16 1.45 -15.92
C VAL A 100 7.00 0.44 -15.92
N HIS A 101 5.74 0.89 -15.96
CA HIS A 101 4.57 -0.02 -15.95
C HIS A 101 3.67 0.10 -17.20
N LYS A 102 3.97 1.00 -18.14
CA LYS A 102 3.30 1.07 -19.44
C LYS A 102 4.23 0.66 -20.58
N THR A 103 3.64 0.26 -21.69
CA THR A 103 4.36 0.07 -22.95
C THR A 103 4.84 1.40 -23.51
N ASN A 104 5.78 1.35 -24.47
CA ASN A 104 6.32 2.54 -25.15
C ASN A 104 6.76 3.65 -24.18
N HIS A 105 7.47 3.26 -23.11
CA HIS A 105 8.09 4.18 -22.15
C HIS A 105 7.13 5.17 -21.47
N GLY A 106 5.86 4.78 -21.27
CA GLY A 106 4.86 5.60 -20.59
C GLY A 106 3.71 6.07 -21.47
N LEU A 107 3.85 5.95 -22.80
CA LEU A 107 2.88 6.46 -23.78
C LEU A 107 1.80 5.45 -24.16
N GLY A 108 2.03 4.16 -23.95
CA GLY A 108 1.07 3.11 -24.26
C GLY A 108 0.23 2.68 -23.07
N ASP A 109 -0.36 1.49 -23.19
CA ASP A 109 -1.18 0.88 -22.14
C ASP A 109 -0.36 0.27 -21.01
N PHE A 110 -1.02 0.05 -19.87
CA PHE A 110 -0.44 -0.67 -18.74
C PHE A 110 -0.17 -2.13 -19.07
N ILE A 111 1.01 -2.62 -18.66
CA ILE A 111 1.49 -3.98 -18.96
C ILE A 111 0.88 -5.00 -18.00
N ASP A 112 0.44 -4.55 -16.83
CA ASP A 112 -0.18 -5.39 -15.81
C ASP A 112 -1.45 -4.74 -15.25
N LYS A 113 -2.44 -5.58 -14.93
CA LYS A 113 -3.73 -5.14 -14.37
C LYS A 113 -3.60 -4.41 -13.03
N LYS A 114 -2.61 -4.78 -12.20
CA LYS A 114 -2.43 -4.17 -10.88
C LYS A 114 -2.04 -2.70 -11.02
N SER A 115 -1.06 -2.40 -11.85
CA SER A 115 -0.58 -1.03 -12.07
C SER A 115 -1.68 -0.15 -12.67
N LYS A 116 -2.46 -0.68 -13.61
CA LYS A 116 -3.65 0.00 -14.14
C LYS A 116 -4.64 0.35 -13.01
N ARG A 117 -5.07 -0.64 -12.23
CA ARG A 117 -6.03 -0.42 -11.12
C ARG A 117 -5.53 0.61 -10.12
N VAL A 118 -4.26 0.50 -9.70
CA VAL A 118 -3.66 1.44 -8.74
C VAL A 118 -3.68 2.86 -9.30
N TYR A 119 -3.27 3.02 -10.56
CA TYR A 119 -3.24 4.32 -11.21
C TYR A 119 -4.65 4.90 -11.37
N ASP A 120 -5.61 4.11 -11.84
CA ASP A 120 -6.99 4.55 -12.03
C ASP A 120 -7.64 4.95 -10.69
N LYS A 121 -7.45 4.13 -9.63
CA LYS A 121 -7.94 4.44 -8.28
C LYS A 121 -7.29 5.69 -7.70
N TYR A 122 -5.98 5.88 -7.94
CA TYR A 122 -5.27 7.11 -7.55
C TYR A 122 -5.84 8.32 -8.28
N LYS A 123 -5.99 8.24 -9.61
CA LYS A 123 -6.51 9.32 -10.43
C LYS A 123 -7.91 9.75 -9.99
N SER A 124 -8.82 8.80 -9.77
CA SER A 124 -10.17 9.10 -9.24
C SER A 124 -10.13 9.71 -7.84
N SER A 125 -9.18 9.29 -6.98
CA SER A 125 -8.99 9.88 -5.64
C SER A 125 -8.51 11.33 -5.73
N ILE A 126 -7.59 11.64 -6.66
CA ILE A 126 -7.10 12.99 -6.89
C ILE A 126 -8.21 13.88 -7.42
N GLU A 127 -8.95 13.43 -8.44
CA GLU A 127 -10.08 14.17 -9.02
C GLU A 127 -11.17 14.44 -7.97
N PHE A 128 -11.44 13.47 -7.08
CA PHE A 128 -12.39 13.65 -5.99
C PHE A 128 -11.93 14.67 -4.93
N LYS A 129 -10.63 14.68 -4.58
CA LYS A 129 -10.08 15.57 -3.54
C LYS A 129 -9.85 17.00 -4.01
N TYR A 130 -9.34 17.16 -5.23
CA TYR A 130 -8.83 18.44 -5.74
C TYR A 130 -9.63 18.97 -6.94
N GLY A 131 -10.62 18.21 -7.43
CA GLY A 131 -11.37 18.51 -8.64
C GLY A 131 -10.64 18.04 -9.90
N THR A 132 -11.30 18.23 -11.05
CA THR A 132 -10.79 17.81 -12.38
C THR A 132 -9.73 18.76 -12.94
N ASP A 133 -9.67 19.99 -12.42
CA ASP A 133 -8.74 21.01 -12.89
C ASP A 133 -7.31 20.68 -12.44
N ARG A 134 -6.39 20.60 -13.41
CA ARG A 134 -5.01 20.16 -13.21
C ARG A 134 -4.20 21.16 -12.38
N ASP A 135 -4.50 22.46 -12.50
CA ASP A 135 -3.75 23.50 -11.79
C ASP A 135 -4.00 23.46 -10.27
N ASN A 136 -5.10 22.83 -9.85
CA ASN A 136 -5.45 22.61 -8.45
C ASN A 136 -4.93 21.29 -7.88
N GLN A 137 -4.38 20.41 -8.74
CA GLN A 137 -3.89 19.09 -8.34
C GLN A 137 -2.40 19.13 -7.99
N PRO A 138 -1.98 18.50 -6.87
CA PRO A 138 -0.56 18.36 -6.58
C PRO A 138 0.11 17.43 -7.60
N GLU A 139 1.41 17.61 -7.81
CA GLU A 139 2.21 16.72 -8.68
C GLU A 139 2.13 15.25 -8.21
N PHE A 140 2.10 15.03 -6.90
CA PHE A 140 1.91 13.72 -6.28
C PHE A 140 1.33 13.86 -4.86
N ASP A 141 0.29 13.08 -4.54
CA ASP A 141 -0.26 12.95 -3.19
C ASP A 141 0.08 11.56 -2.62
N PRO A 142 1.05 11.45 -1.69
CA PRO A 142 1.43 10.20 -1.05
C PRO A 142 0.25 9.47 -0.39
N ASP A 143 -0.68 10.18 0.24
CA ASP A 143 -1.78 9.57 0.98
C ASP A 143 -2.81 8.96 0.02
N SER A 144 -3.15 9.68 -1.06
CA SER A 144 -4.00 9.12 -2.12
C SER A 144 -3.34 7.89 -2.76
N TRP A 145 -2.02 7.90 -2.96
CA TRP A 145 -1.31 6.75 -3.52
C TRP A 145 -1.35 5.54 -2.59
N ILE A 146 -1.10 5.74 -1.30
CA ILE A 146 -1.15 4.68 -0.28
C ILE A 146 -2.55 4.06 -0.21
N ASN A 147 -3.59 4.89 -0.25
CA ASN A 147 -4.97 4.42 -0.30
C ASN A 147 -5.29 3.64 -1.58
N ALA A 148 -4.73 4.06 -2.72
CA ALA A 148 -4.91 3.36 -3.99
C ALA A 148 -4.30 1.96 -3.98
N ILE A 149 -3.17 1.75 -3.29
CA ILE A 149 -2.50 0.46 -3.18
C ILE A 149 -3.00 -0.42 -2.02
N ASN A 150 -3.98 0.06 -1.24
CA ASN A 150 -4.49 -0.56 -0.01
C ASN A 150 -3.43 -0.68 1.10
N GLY A 151 -2.61 0.34 1.26
CA GLY A 151 -1.58 0.40 2.29
C GLY A 151 -0.23 -0.22 1.88
N PRO A 152 0.84 0.02 2.65
CA PRO A 152 2.14 -0.60 2.42
C PRO A 152 2.10 -2.11 2.67
N SER A 153 2.82 -2.87 1.84
CA SER A 153 2.97 -4.32 2.01
C SER A 153 4.40 -4.65 2.43
N LYS A 154 4.57 -5.37 3.54
CA LYS A 154 5.90 -5.74 4.09
C LYS A 154 6.81 -4.52 4.27
N GLY A 155 6.25 -3.39 4.72
CA GLY A 155 6.97 -2.12 4.93
C GLY A 155 7.38 -1.39 3.64
N ARG A 156 6.82 -1.76 2.48
CA ARG A 156 7.15 -1.17 1.17
C ARG A 156 5.91 -0.62 0.50
N ILE A 157 6.05 0.52 -0.16
CA ILE A 157 5.01 1.15 -0.98
C ILE A 157 5.17 0.64 -2.42
N TYR A 158 4.08 0.21 -3.03
CA TYR A 158 4.09 -0.24 -4.42
C TYR A 158 4.44 0.92 -5.37
N GLY A 159 5.28 0.65 -6.37
CA GLY A 159 5.83 1.67 -7.28
C GLY A 159 7.09 2.37 -6.76
N PHE A 160 7.49 2.12 -5.51
CA PHE A 160 8.70 2.70 -4.91
C PHE A 160 9.82 1.67 -4.76
N GLY A 161 11.07 2.15 -4.81
CA GLY A 161 12.24 1.29 -4.62
C GLY A 161 12.35 0.77 -3.18
N PRO A 162 13.00 -0.38 -2.94
CA PRO A 162 13.16 -0.95 -1.59
C PRO A 162 13.95 -0.06 -0.62
N ARG A 163 14.66 0.95 -1.14
CA ARG A 163 15.41 1.95 -0.35
C ARG A 163 14.60 3.21 -0.04
N GLN A 164 13.33 3.27 -0.44
CA GLN A 164 12.41 4.35 -0.11
C GLN A 164 11.36 3.80 0.88
N PRO A 165 11.67 3.79 2.19
CA PRO A 165 10.72 3.33 3.20
C PRO A 165 9.55 4.31 3.30
N VAL A 166 8.44 3.82 3.87
CA VAL A 166 7.18 4.56 4.01
C VAL A 166 7.37 5.94 4.64
N SER A 167 8.22 6.05 5.66
CA SER A 167 8.55 7.31 6.35
C SER A 167 9.10 8.39 5.41
N HIS A 168 9.98 8.01 4.46
CA HIS A 168 10.55 8.95 3.50
C HIS A 168 9.51 9.43 2.48
N VAL A 169 8.50 8.60 2.16
CA VAL A 169 7.45 8.96 1.20
C VAL A 169 6.36 9.81 1.85
N LEU A 170 6.05 9.55 3.12
CA LEU A 170 5.05 10.29 3.90
C LEU A 170 5.63 11.53 4.61
N GLY A 171 6.94 11.76 4.55
CA GLY A 171 7.58 12.86 5.27
C GLY A 171 7.48 12.77 6.80
N THR A 172 7.16 11.60 7.36
CA THR A 172 7.05 11.38 8.81
C THR A 172 8.35 10.78 9.35
N PRO A 173 8.90 11.29 10.47
CA PRO A 173 10.10 10.71 11.06
C PRO A 173 9.82 9.25 11.47
N ALA A 174 10.74 8.36 11.09
CA ALA A 174 10.62 6.93 11.32
C ALA A 174 10.62 6.65 12.83
N SER A 175 9.45 6.34 13.40
CA SER A 175 9.38 5.70 14.70
C SER A 175 9.48 4.19 14.51
N PRO A 176 10.52 3.51 15.04
CA PRO A 176 10.63 2.07 14.93
C PRO A 176 9.58 1.42 15.84
N ARG A 177 8.75 0.54 15.26
CA ARG A 177 7.67 -0.23 15.90
C ARG A 177 6.33 0.53 16.06
N ARG A 178 5.57 0.58 14.96
CA ARG A 178 4.16 0.16 15.06
C ARG A 178 4.04 -1.17 14.35
N SER A 179 3.78 -2.22 15.12
CA SER A 179 3.24 -3.47 14.59
C SER A 179 2.02 -3.13 13.74
N ILE A 180 2.11 -3.42 12.45
CA ILE A 180 1.01 -3.25 11.49
C ILE A 180 0.03 -4.40 11.73
N LEU A 181 -0.74 -4.27 12.81
CA LEU A 181 -2.04 -4.92 13.01
C LEU A 181 -3.12 -3.83 12.98
N ALA A 182 -3.05 -2.93 12.00
CA ALA A 182 -4.18 -2.09 11.63
C ALA A 182 -4.84 -2.74 10.41
N HIS A 183 -5.43 -3.91 10.64
CA HIS A 183 -6.37 -4.53 9.70
C HIS A 183 -7.78 -4.09 10.08
N ASP A 184 -7.99 -2.78 10.19
CA ASP A 184 -9.30 -2.16 10.34
C ASP A 184 -9.25 -0.81 9.62
N ILE A 185 -9.25 -0.86 8.29
CA ILE A 185 -9.86 0.22 7.52
C ILE A 185 -11.36 -0.07 7.66
N MET A 186 -11.99 0.55 8.66
CA MET A 186 -13.43 0.47 8.87
C MET A 186 -14.14 0.61 7.53
N SER A 187 -15.04 -0.32 7.21
CA SER A 187 -15.83 -0.25 5.98
C SER A 187 -16.53 1.11 5.94
N ASN A 188 -16.75 1.68 4.75
CA ASN A 188 -17.60 2.86 4.62
C ASN A 188 -18.99 2.63 5.26
N GLU A 189 -19.42 1.38 5.36
CA GLU A 189 -20.63 0.95 6.05
C GLU A 189 -20.54 1.16 7.57
N ASP A 190 -19.40 0.84 8.20
CA ASP A 190 -19.18 1.06 9.63
C ASP A 190 -19.10 2.56 9.96
N VAL A 191 -18.49 3.35 9.07
CA VAL A 191 -18.45 4.83 9.21
C VAL A 191 -19.86 5.41 9.13
N ASN A 192 -20.70 4.93 8.22
CA ASN A 192 -22.08 5.37 8.10
C ASN A 192 -22.94 4.91 9.29
N LYS A 193 -22.71 3.69 9.78
CA LYS A 193 -23.36 3.17 10.98
C LYS A 193 -23.00 4.02 12.20
N LEU A 194 -21.72 4.29 12.43
CA LEU A 194 -21.27 5.17 13.51
C LEU A 194 -21.86 6.58 13.40
N LYS A 195 -21.96 7.16 12.19
CA LYS A 195 -22.62 8.46 11.99
C LYS A 195 -24.09 8.42 12.39
N SER A 196 -24.80 7.34 12.05
CA SER A 196 -26.21 7.16 12.43
C SER A 196 -26.40 7.00 13.94
N GLU A 197 -25.51 6.26 14.61
CA GLU A 197 -25.52 6.09 16.07
C GLU A 197 -25.18 7.39 16.81
N LEU A 198 -24.28 8.20 16.25
CA LEU A 198 -23.91 9.50 16.82
C LEU A 198 -25.06 10.51 16.67
N ALA A 199 -25.82 10.45 15.58
CA ALA A 199 -27.01 11.27 15.39
C ALA A 199 -28.15 10.87 16.35
N SER A 200 -28.39 9.57 16.56
CA SER A 200 -29.41 9.11 17.51
C SER A 200 -29.04 9.47 18.96
N ALA A 201 -27.77 9.29 19.34
CA ALA A 201 -27.28 9.67 20.67
C ALA A 201 -27.43 11.18 20.93
N ARG A 202 -27.16 12.03 19.93
CA ARG A 202 -27.38 13.48 20.03
C ARG A 202 -28.84 13.83 20.27
N ASN A 203 -29.77 13.21 19.55
CA ASN A 203 -31.20 13.44 19.75
C ASN A 203 -31.65 13.00 21.16
N THR A 204 -31.15 11.87 21.66
CA THR A 204 -31.46 11.40 23.03
C THR A 204 -30.93 12.35 24.10
N ILE A 205 -29.74 12.93 23.89
CA ILE A 205 -29.19 13.94 24.80
C ILE A 205 -30.09 15.19 24.82
N GLU A 206 -30.56 15.64 23.66
CA GLU A 206 -31.43 16.80 23.56
C GLU A 206 -32.77 16.58 24.28
N GLU A 207 -33.44 15.45 24.04
CA GLU A 207 -34.67 15.10 24.75
C GLU A 207 -34.47 15.01 26.27
N ASN A 208 -33.34 14.46 26.72
CA ASN A 208 -33.02 14.39 28.13
C ASN A 208 -32.77 15.79 28.72
N ASN A 209 -32.13 16.70 27.99
CA ASN A 209 -31.94 18.08 28.42
C ASN A 209 -33.28 18.80 28.58
N GLU A 210 -34.24 18.61 27.66
CA GLU A 210 -35.59 19.15 27.78
C GLU A 210 -36.34 18.57 28.98
N ARG A 211 -36.21 17.27 29.25
CA ARG A 211 -36.79 16.63 30.43
C ARG A 211 -36.20 17.19 31.72
N ILE A 212 -34.88 17.38 31.77
CA ILE A 212 -34.19 17.98 32.91
C ILE A 212 -34.71 19.41 33.13
N ALA A 213 -34.80 20.23 32.09
CA ALA A 213 -35.33 21.60 32.19
C ALA A 213 -36.75 21.63 32.77
N ASN A 214 -37.63 20.75 32.29
CA ASN A 214 -38.99 20.63 32.80
C ASN A 214 -39.06 20.18 34.27
N LEU A 215 -38.20 19.23 34.67
CA LEU A 215 -38.12 18.79 36.07
C LEU A 215 -37.61 19.90 36.98
N THR A 216 -36.63 20.69 36.54
CA THR A 216 -36.11 21.85 37.29
C THR A 216 -37.23 22.86 37.58
N VAL A 217 -38.04 23.22 36.57
CA VAL A 217 -39.19 24.13 36.75
C VAL A 217 -40.23 23.55 37.73
N ARG A 218 -40.48 22.24 37.69
CA ARG A 218 -41.40 21.58 38.63
C ARG A 218 -40.87 21.59 40.06
N LEU A 219 -39.57 21.34 40.25
CA LEU A 219 -38.92 21.39 41.56
C LEU A 219 -39.03 22.78 42.18
N GLU A 220 -38.72 23.84 41.43
CA GLU A 220 -38.86 25.22 41.91
C GLU A 220 -40.29 25.55 42.34
N ARG A 221 -41.31 25.04 41.62
CA ARG A 221 -42.71 25.23 41.99
C ARG A 221 -43.07 24.52 43.28
N VAL A 222 -42.56 23.31 43.51
CA VAL A 222 -42.79 22.55 44.74
C VAL A 222 -42.09 23.22 45.92
N GLU A 223 -40.87 23.69 45.73
CA GLU A 223 -40.10 24.39 46.76
C GLU A 223 -40.80 25.69 47.19
N LYS A 224 -41.24 26.51 46.23
CA LYS A 224 -42.05 27.72 46.50
C LYS A 224 -43.34 27.39 47.26
N LYS A 225 -44.00 26.27 46.96
CA LYS A 225 -45.20 25.81 47.70
C LYS A 225 -44.85 25.37 49.12
N SER A 226 -43.71 24.71 49.33
CA SER A 226 -43.22 24.30 50.65
C SER A 226 -42.89 25.51 51.52
N GLN A 227 -42.12 26.48 51.01
CA GLN A 227 -41.80 27.72 51.72
C GLN A 227 -43.05 28.55 52.07
N ARG A 228 -44.07 28.58 51.21
CA ARG A 228 -45.37 29.20 51.51
C ARG A 228 -46.15 28.47 52.62
N ARG A 229 -46.01 27.14 52.76
CA ARG A 229 -46.64 26.37 53.84
C ARG A 229 -45.92 26.61 55.17
N VAL A 230 -44.59 26.61 55.17
CA VAL A 230 -43.77 26.89 56.37
C VAL A 230 -44.04 28.30 56.90
N THR A 231 -44.03 29.32 56.04
CA THR A 231 -44.34 30.71 56.46
C THR A 231 -45.77 30.87 56.99
N ARG A 232 -46.77 30.22 56.38
CA ARG A 232 -48.15 30.19 56.91
C ARG A 232 -48.28 29.44 58.24
N HIS A 233 -47.47 28.41 58.46
CA HIS A 233 -47.44 27.70 59.74
C HIS A 233 -46.81 28.57 60.82
N SER A 234 -45.62 29.13 60.60
CA SER A 234 -44.98 30.06 61.54
C SER A 234 -45.85 31.28 61.89
N ALA A 235 -46.59 31.85 60.93
CA ALA A 235 -47.49 32.98 61.17
C ALA A 235 -48.78 32.62 61.96
N LYS A 236 -49.10 31.33 62.11
CA LYS A 236 -50.26 30.87 62.91
C LYS A 236 -49.91 30.56 64.38
N TYR A 237 -48.63 30.41 64.69
CA TYR A 237 -48.13 30.03 66.02
C TYR A 237 -47.14 31.06 66.61
N ALA A 238 -47.15 32.28 66.08
CA ALA A 238 -46.50 33.48 66.63
C ALA A 238 -47.60 34.45 67.06
#